data_AF-A0A6M0RIH7-F1
#
_entry.id   AF-A0A6M0RIH7-F1
#
_cell.length_a   1.000
_cell.length_b   1.000
_cell.length_c   1.000
_cell.angle_alpha   90.00
_cell.angle_beta   90.00
_cell.angle_gamma   90.00
#
_symmetry.space_group_name_H-M   'P 1'
#
loop_
_entity.id
_entity.type
_entity.pdbx_description
1 polymer ?
#
loop_
_entity_poly.entity_id
_entity_poly.type
_entity_poly.pdbx_seq_one_letter_code
_entity_poly.pdbx_strand_id
1 'polypeptide(L)' 'MAFAYANDGFKLYFMTGHACQKVQNIQRCNKVSLTVDRECEDWAQIKGLSMGGMAAVLSE' A
#
# COMPACT_ATOMS: atom_id res chain seq x y z
N MET A 1 -5.65 -2.00 -4.49
CA MET A 1 -6.36 -2.07 -3.21
C MET A 1 -5.78 -3.17 -2.35
N ALA A 2 -5.00 -2.80 -1.34
CA ALA A 2 -4.85 -3.62 -0.14
C ALA A 2 -5.95 -3.14 0.82
N PHE A 3 -6.64 -4.06 1.48
CA PHE A 3 -7.75 -3.71 2.38
C PHE A 3 -7.27 -3.34 3.79
N ALA A 4 -6.07 -3.76 4.15
CA ALA A 4 -5.45 -3.47 5.45
C ALA A 4 -3.93 -3.38 5.30
N TYR A 5 -3.32 -2.66 6.22
CA TYR A 5 -1.87 -2.56 6.37
C TYR A 5 -1.50 -2.62 7.85
N ALA A 6 -0.27 -3.00 8.14
CA ALA A 6 0.37 -2.85 9.44
C ALA A 6 1.56 -1.90 9.30
N ASN A 7 2.01 -1.29 10.39
CA ASN A 7 3.17 -0.41 10.35
C ASN A 7 4.12 -0.62 11.54
N ASP A 8 5.40 -0.40 11.27
CA ASP A 8 6.47 -0.25 12.26
C ASP A 8 7.18 1.08 11.98
N GLY A 9 6.81 2.12 12.75
CA GLY A 9 7.17 3.50 12.44
C GLY A 9 6.69 3.88 11.02
N PHE A 10 7.64 4.21 10.13
CA PHE A 10 7.39 4.54 8.72
C PHE A 10 7.46 3.36 7.76
N LYS A 11 7.73 2.13 8.24
CA LYS A 11 7.65 0.94 7.41
C LYS A 11 6.20 0.48 7.36
N LEU A 12 5.65 0.37 6.16
CA LEU A 12 4.30 -0.12 5.93
C LEU A 12 4.34 -1.53 5.33
N TYR A 13 3.52 -2.40 5.89
CA TYR A 13 3.35 -3.78 5.46
C TYR A 13 1.92 -3.97 4.98
N PHE A 14 1.75 -4.53 3.79
CA PHE A 14 0.44 -4.86 3.25
C PHE A 14 0.49 -6.24 2.61
N MET A 15 -0.65 -6.93 2.59
CA MET A 15 -0.76 -8.23 1.96
C MET A 15 -1.43 -8.13 0.59
N THR A 16 -0.98 -8.96 -0.33
CA THR A 16 -1.59 -9.13 -1.65
C THR A 16 -1.32 -10.54 -2.15
N GLY A 17 -2.15 -11.04 -3.09
CA GLY A 17 -1.92 -12.34 -3.71
C GLY A 17 -0.55 -12.40 -4.38
N HIS A 18 0.21 -13.47 -4.13
CA HIS A 18 1.59 -13.63 -4.58
C HIS A 18 1.77 -13.51 -6.10
N ALA A 19 0.85 -14.10 -6.88
CA ALA A 19 0.94 -14.11 -8.35
C ALA A 19 0.26 -12.89 -9.02
N CYS A 20 -0.18 -11.88 -8.26
CA CYS A 20 -0.96 -10.79 -8.83
C CYS A 20 -0.09 -9.76 -9.56
N GLN A 21 -0.72 -8.99 -10.46
CA GLN A 21 -0.06 -7.95 -11.23
C GLN A 21 0.70 -6.92 -10.37
N LYS A 22 0.23 -6.65 -9.15
CA LYS A 22 0.89 -5.70 -8.23
C LYS A 22 2.29 -6.18 -7.84
N VAL A 23 2.44 -7.47 -7.55
CA VAL A 23 3.73 -8.07 -7.19
C VAL A 23 4.68 -8.02 -8.39
N GLN A 24 4.19 -8.40 -9.56
CA GLN A 24 4.98 -8.31 -10.80
C GLN A 24 5.44 -6.88 -11.10
N ASN A 25 4.57 -5.89 -10.88
CA ASN A 25 4.91 -4.47 -11.07
C ASN A 25 5.98 -4.01 -10.07
N ILE A 26 5.84 -4.34 -8.79
CA ILE A 26 6.82 -4.01 -7.74
C ILE A 26 8.18 -4.65 -8.03
N GLN A 27 8.20 -5.89 -8.51
CA GLN A 27 9.43 -6.58 -8.90
C GLN A 27 10.13 -5.92 -10.10
N ARG A 28 9.38 -5.32 -11.04
CA ARG A 28 9.93 -4.61 -12.20
C ARG A 28 10.37 -3.17 -11.87
N CYS A 29 9.59 -2.48 -11.04
CA CYS A 29 9.87 -1.13 -10.57
C CYS A 29 9.31 -0.98 -9.16
N ASN A 30 10.21 -0.85 -8.18
CA ASN A 30 9.84 -0.86 -6.77
C ASN A 30 9.33 0.50 -6.25
N LYS A 31 9.27 1.53 -7.09
CA LYS A 31 8.68 2.82 -6.72
C LYS A 31 7.16 2.68 -6.70
N VAL A 32 6.55 2.98 -5.56
CA VAL A 32 5.10 2.88 -5.35
C VAL A 32 4.54 4.19 -4.85
N SER A 33 3.29 4.46 -5.18
CA SER A 33 2.46 5.42 -4.46
C SER A 33 1.42 4.66 -3.64
N LEU A 34 1.11 5.18 -2.46
CA LEU A 34 0.08 4.62 -1.60
C LEU A 34 -0.71 5.74 -0.92
N THR A 35 -1.97 5.43 -0.65
CA THR A 35 -2.86 6.28 0.14
C THR A 35 -3.25 5.53 1.39
N VAL A 36 -3.16 6.21 2.54
CA VAL A 36 -3.76 5.76 3.79
C VAL A 36 -4.87 6.73 4.13
N ASP A 37 -6.08 6.21 4.25
CA ASP A 37 -7.25 6.97 4.68
C ASP A 37 -7.98 6.22 5.80
N ARG A 38 -8.97 6.90 6.38
CA ARG A 38 -9.88 6.33 7.37
C ARG A 38 -11.21 6.04 6.69
N GLU A 39 -11.93 5.04 7.17
CA GLU A 39 -13.31 4.81 6.76
C GLU A 39 -14.12 6.10 6.92
N CYS A 40 -14.87 6.44 5.88
CA CYS A 40 -15.60 7.70 5.80
C CYS A 40 -16.92 7.47 5.07
N GLU A 41 -18.03 7.76 5.76
CA GLU A 41 -19.37 7.62 5.21
C GLU A 41 -19.76 8.78 4.28
N ASP A 42 -19.21 9.97 4.56
CA ASP A 42 -19.41 11.18 3.75
C ASP A 42 -18.23 11.39 2.79
N TRP A 43 -18.48 11.14 1.52
CA TRP A 43 -17.49 11.28 0.44
C TRP A 43 -16.87 12.68 0.36
N ALA A 44 -17.61 13.73 0.74
CA ALA A 44 -17.10 15.10 0.75
C ALA A 44 -16.05 15.36 1.84
N GLN A 45 -15.96 14.46 2.82
CA GLN A 45 -15.06 14.57 3.96
C GLN A 45 -13.91 13.57 3.93
N ILE A 46 -13.71 12.86 2.82
CA ILE A 46 -12.59 11.94 2.67
C ILE A 46 -11.28 12.71 2.88
N LYS A 47 -10.47 12.21 3.80
CA LYS A 47 -9.12 12.69 4.08
C LYS A 47 -8.18 11.50 4.07
N GLY A 48 -7.07 11.64 3.37
CA GLY A 48 -6.05 10.62 3.30
C GLY A 48 -4.66 11.23 3.16
N LEU A 49 -3.66 10.43 3.53
CA LEU A 49 -2.25 10.72 3.30
C LEU A 49 -1.83 10.06 2.00
N SER A 50 -1.40 10.87 1.02
CA SER A 50 -0.78 10.38 -0.20
C SER A 50 0.74 10.40 -0.05
N MET A 51 1.38 9.27 -0.31
CA MET A 51 2.82 9.10 -0.08
C MET A 51 3.47 8.35 -1.24
N GLY A 52 4.71 8.71 -1.54
CA GLY A 52 5.61 7.92 -2.38
C GLY A 52 6.53 7.07 -1.52
N GLY A 53 6.86 5.87 -1.98
CA GLY A 53 7.74 4.95 -1.26
C GLY A 53 8.41 3.93 -2.17
N MET A 54 9.22 3.08 -1.55
CA MET A 54 9.82 1.90 -2.20
C MET A 54 9.28 0.65 -1.53
N ALA A 55 8.82 -0.31 -2.32
CA ALA A 55 8.28 -1.58 -1.83
C ALA A 55 9.20 -2.76 -2.18
N ALA A 56 9.24 -3.75 -1.31
CA ALA A 56 9.93 -5.01 -1.56
C ALA A 56 8.98 -6.17 -1.24
N VAL A 57 9.12 -7.27 -2.00
CA VAL A 57 8.46 -8.53 -1.65
C VAL A 57 9.28 -9.16 -0.52
N LEU A 58 8.61 -9.52 0.57
CA LEU A 58 9.24 -10.26 1.65
C LEU A 58 9.23 -11.75 1.29
N SER A 59 10.41 -12.31 1.06
CA SER A 59 10.66 -13.75 1.10
C SER A 59 11.15 -14.09 2.50
N GLU A 60 10.75 -15.24 3.05
CA GLU A 60 11.34 -15.79 4.28
C GLU A 60 12.88 -15.79 4.25
#